data_AF-A0A536Z1V5-F1
#
_entry.id   AF-A0A536Z1V5-F1
#
_cell.length_a   1.000
_cell.length_b   1.000
_cell.length_c   1.000
_cell.angle_alpha   90.00
_cell.angle_beta   90.00
_cell.angle_gamma   90.00
#
_symmetry.space_group_name_H-M   'P 1'
#
loop_
_entity.id
_entity.type
_entity.pdbx_description
1 polymer ?
#
loop_
_entity_poly.entity_id
_entity_poly.type
_entity_poly.pdbx_seq_one_letter_code
_entity_poly.pdbx_strand_id
1 'polypeptide(L)'
;MTPSLVAGRVQIRPPRTADAEQLGVLNRQLGYATEVQELVARIERLSELDEHFVAVAEVDGTVVGWVQAEQRFSMETGDKAELIGLIVGAAARRSGVGGLLVQAAEDWAADR
;
A
#
# COMPACT_ATOMS: atom_id res chain seq x y z
N MET A 1 -17.70 -11.54 24.01
CA MET A 1 -18.10 -10.21 23.50
C MET A 1 -16.83 -9.49 23.07
N THR A 2 -16.52 -9.53 21.78
CA THR A 2 -15.40 -8.79 21.19
C THR A 2 -16.05 -7.65 20.40
N PRO A 3 -15.64 -6.38 20.57
CA PRO A 3 -16.30 -5.30 19.86
C PRO A 3 -16.01 -5.46 18.37
N SER A 4 -17.08 -5.70 17.60
CA SER A 4 -17.09 -5.59 16.16
C SER A 4 -16.72 -4.15 15.83
N LEU A 5 -15.55 -3.95 15.22
CA LEU A 5 -15.30 -2.73 14.47
C LEU A 5 -16.37 -2.67 13.39
N VAL A 6 -17.04 -1.53 13.31
CA VAL A 6 -18.06 -1.20 12.32
C VAL A 6 -17.55 -1.62 10.94
N ALA A 7 -18.32 -2.44 10.23
CA ALA A 7 -17.96 -3.01 8.95
C ALA A 7 -17.98 -1.96 7.84
N GLY A 8 -17.01 -1.04 7.85
CA GLY A 8 -16.64 -0.28 6.66
C GLY A 8 -16.00 -1.25 5.66
N ARG A 9 -16.55 -1.32 4.44
CA ARG A 9 -15.98 -2.16 3.39
C ARG A 9 -14.60 -1.60 3.03
N VAL A 10 -13.55 -2.38 3.25
CA VAL A 10 -12.19 -2.01 2.82
C VAL A 10 -12.17 -1.95 1.29
N GLN A 11 -11.75 -0.81 0.75
CA GLN A 11 -11.52 -0.63 -0.67
C GLN A 11 -10.01 -0.64 -0.96
N ILE A 12 -9.57 -1.52 -1.85
CA ILE A 12 -8.22 -1.51 -2.39
C ILE A 12 -8.23 -0.72 -3.70
N ARG A 13 -7.33 0.26 -3.82
CA ARG A 13 -7.22 1.12 -5.01
C ARG A 13 -5.81 1.72 -5.14
N PRO A 14 -5.43 2.25 -6.32
CA PRO A 14 -4.21 3.04 -6.45
C PRO A 14 -4.19 4.27 -5.52
N PRO A 15 -3.01 4.71 -5.05
CA PRO A 15 -2.87 5.97 -4.33
C PRO A 15 -3.20 7.15 -5.25
N ARG A 16 -3.72 8.21 -4.66
CA ARG A 16 -3.96 9.52 -5.30
C ARG A 16 -3.12 10.56 -4.59
N THR A 17 -2.77 11.65 -5.26
CA THR A 17 -2.02 12.77 -4.64
C THR A 17 -2.73 13.34 -3.39
N ALA A 18 -4.07 13.29 -3.35
CA ALA A 18 -4.87 13.66 -2.19
C ALA A 18 -4.65 12.75 -0.96
N ASP A 19 -4.08 11.55 -1.11
CA ASP A 19 -3.78 10.64 0.00
C ASP A 19 -2.44 10.99 0.69
N ALA A 20 -1.65 11.93 0.15
CA ALA A 20 -0.26 12.19 0.57
C ALA A 20 -0.12 12.48 2.07
N GLU A 21 -1.03 13.26 2.67
CA GLU A 21 -0.99 13.53 4.11
C GLU A 21 -1.17 12.25 4.95
N GLN A 22 -2.13 11.41 4.56
CA GLN A 22 -2.44 10.16 5.26
C GLN A 22 -1.31 9.13 5.09
N LEU A 23 -0.73 9.07 3.88
CA LEU A 23 0.47 8.26 3.62
C LEU A 23 1.67 8.75 4.43
N GLY A 24 1.84 10.06 4.65
CA GLY A 24 2.87 10.60 5.53
C GLY A 24 2.72 10.16 6.99
N VAL A 25 1.48 10.10 7.50
CA VAL A 25 1.20 9.54 8.83
C VAL A 25 1.58 8.06 8.90
N LEU A 26 1.24 7.28 7.88
CA LEU A 26 1.57 5.85 7.82
C LEU A 26 3.09 5.61 7.70
N ASN A 27 3.79 6.36 6.85
CA ASN A 27 5.24 6.24 6.68
C ASN A 27 6.00 6.57 7.96
N ARG A 28 5.55 7.57 8.74
CA ARG A 28 6.10 7.82 10.08
C ARG A 28 5.95 6.61 11.02
N GLN A 29 4.84 5.88 10.95
CA GLN A 29 4.68 4.65 11.74
C GLN A 29 5.59 3.51 11.26
N LEU A 30 5.99 3.51 9.99
CA LEU A 30 6.97 2.59 9.43
C LEU A 30 8.43 3.00 9.76
N GLY A 31 8.65 4.21 10.29
CA GLY A 31 9.97 4.74 10.62
C GLY A 31 10.58 5.68 9.55
N TYR A 32 9.81 6.06 8.53
CA TYR A 32 10.26 6.91 7.43
C TYR A 32 9.48 8.22 7.41
N ALA A 33 9.98 9.26 8.07
CA ALA A 33 9.40 10.60 7.92
C ALA A 33 9.58 11.10 6.48
N THR A 34 8.55 11.72 5.92
CA THR A 34 8.56 12.25 4.55
C THR A 34 7.62 13.46 4.51
N GLU A 35 8.01 14.49 3.78
CA GLU A 35 7.17 15.68 3.56
C GLU A 35 6.03 15.39 2.58
N VAL A 36 4.91 16.09 2.72
CA VAL A 36 3.71 15.85 1.89
C VAL A 36 4.01 16.06 0.40
N GLN A 37 4.79 17.07 0.06
CA GLN A 37 5.16 17.39 -1.33
C GLN A 37 6.03 16.30 -1.96
N GLU A 38 6.91 15.67 -1.17
CA GLU A 38 7.72 14.53 -1.63
C GLU A 38 6.84 13.32 -1.92
N LEU A 39 5.81 13.08 -1.10
CA LEU A 39 4.85 12.01 -1.33
C LEU A 39 4.01 12.23 -2.60
N VAL A 40 3.57 13.47 -2.86
CA VAL A 40 2.87 13.81 -4.11
C VAL A 40 3.75 13.45 -5.32
N ALA A 41 5.00 13.89 -5.34
CA ALA A 41 5.94 13.60 -6.42
C ALA A 41 6.20 12.08 -6.57
N ARG A 42 6.30 11.34 -5.46
CA ARG A 42 6.47 9.87 -5.49
C ARG A 42 5.25 9.17 -6.07
N ILE A 43 4.04 9.60 -5.71
CA ILE A 43 2.79 9.01 -6.24
C ILE A 43 2.70 9.22 -7.75
N GLU A 44 2.99 10.44 -8.22
CA GLU A 44 3.01 10.75 -9.65
C GLU A 44 4.06 9.90 -10.38
N ARG A 45 5.29 9.83 -9.85
CA ARG A 45 6.36 9.00 -10.41
C ARG A 45 5.98 7.53 -10.49
N LEU A 46 5.41 6.97 -9.41
CA LEU A 46 5.03 5.56 -9.34
C LEU A 46 3.92 5.20 -10.34
N SER A 47 3.05 6.15 -10.71
CA SER A 47 2.02 5.92 -11.72
C SER A 47 2.55 5.72 -13.14
N GLU A 48 3.82 6.07 -13.38
CA GLU A 48 4.50 5.94 -14.67
C GLU A 48 5.40 4.70 -14.74
N LEU A 49 5.48 3.92 -13.65
CA LEU A 49 6.38 2.79 -13.54
C LEU A 49 5.61 1.47 -13.68
N ASP A 50 5.54 0.93 -14.90
CA ASP A 50 4.78 -0.29 -15.19
C ASP A 50 5.22 -1.48 -14.35
N GLU A 51 6.52 -1.58 -14.05
CA GLU A 51 7.14 -2.64 -13.23
C GLU A 51 6.76 -2.55 -11.74
N HIS A 52 6.06 -1.50 -11.32
CA HIS A 52 5.66 -1.30 -9.94
C HIS A 52 4.14 -1.41 -9.76
N PHE A 53 3.77 -1.88 -8.58
CA PHE A 53 2.40 -1.85 -8.09
C PHE A 53 2.35 -1.11 -6.77
N VAL A 54 1.40 -0.20 -6.65
CA VAL A 54 1.12 0.49 -5.39
C VAL A 54 -0.37 0.54 -5.18
N ALA A 55 -0.80 0.11 -4.00
CA ALA A 55 -2.18 0.17 -3.59
C ALA A 55 -2.32 0.67 -2.16
N VAL A 56 -3.44 1.34 -1.90
CA VAL A 56 -3.87 1.76 -0.58
C VAL A 56 -5.13 1.00 -0.18
N ALA A 57 -5.29 0.78 1.12
CA ALA A 57 -6.52 0.31 1.72
C ALA A 57 -7.27 1.52 2.31
N GLU A 58 -8.46 1.79 1.80
CA GLU A 58 -9.35 2.85 2.28
C GLU A 58 -10.52 2.25 3.06
N VAL A 59 -10.85 2.86 4.20
CA VAL A 59 -12.04 2.59 5.00
C VAL A 59 -12.72 3.92 5.30
N ASP A 60 -13.96 4.08 4.88
CA ASP A 60 -14.78 5.29 5.11
C ASP A 60 -14.04 6.60 4.77
N GLY A 61 -13.38 6.66 3.61
CA GLY A 61 -12.62 7.84 3.15
C GLY A 61 -11.20 7.97 3.73
N THR A 62 -10.81 7.08 4.64
CA THR A 62 -9.51 7.12 5.31
C THR A 62 -8.59 6.02 4.80
N VAL A 63 -7.42 6.38 4.31
CA VAL A 63 -6.33 5.46 3.99
C VAL A 63 -5.71 4.92 5.27
N VAL A 64 -5.90 3.62 5.50
CA VAL A 64 -5.47 2.91 6.71
C VAL A 64 -4.28 2.00 6.50
N GLY A 65 -3.81 1.83 5.27
CA GLY A 65 -2.62 1.05 4.94
C GLY A 65 -2.24 1.19 3.48
N TRP A 66 -1.02 0.80 3.14
CA TRP A 66 -0.55 0.74 1.76
C TRP A 66 0.44 -0.41 1.56
N VAL A 67 0.56 -0.85 0.31
CA VAL A 67 1.55 -1.82 -0.16
C VAL A 67 2.20 -1.31 -1.44
N GLN A 68 3.49 -1.62 -1.58
CA GLN A 68 4.22 -1.49 -2.83
C GLN A 68 4.87 -2.83 -3.17
N ALA A 69 4.75 -3.24 -4.43
CA ALA A 69 5.49 -4.34 -5.01
C ALA A 69 6.24 -3.87 -6.27
N GLU A 70 7.28 -4.60 -6.65
CA GLU A 70 7.98 -4.41 -7.92
C GLU A 70 8.24 -5.75 -8.60
N GLN A 71 8.27 -5.74 -9.93
CA GLN A 71 8.76 -6.83 -10.77
C GLN A 71 10.27 -6.70 -10.81
N ARG A 72 10.96 -7.73 -10.36
CA ARG A 72 12.41 -7.74 -10.19
C ARG A 72 13.01 -8.93 -10.89
N PHE A 73 13.94 -8.66 -11.79
CA PHE A 73 14.75 -9.68 -12.45
C PHE A 73 16.16 -9.73 -11.87
N SER A 74 16.68 -10.93 -11.60
CA SER A 74 18.09 -11.15 -11.27
C SER A 74 18.65 -12.41 -11.95
N MET A 75 19.96 -12.47 -12.17
CA MET A 75 20.58 -13.65 -12.80
C MET A 75 20.43 -14.92 -11.96
N GLU A 76 20.38 -14.77 -10.63
CA GLU A 76 20.34 -15.87 -9.67
C GLU A 76 18.93 -16.42 -9.44
N THR A 77 17.92 -15.56 -9.56
CA THR A 77 16.53 -15.89 -9.16
C THR A 77 15.50 -15.77 -10.29
N GLY A 78 15.91 -15.25 -11.45
CA GLY A 78 15.01 -15.02 -12.58
C GLY A 78 14.02 -13.89 -12.30
N ASP A 79 12.85 -13.97 -12.92
CA ASP A 79 11.77 -13.00 -12.74
C ASP A 79 10.96 -13.32 -11.47
N LYS A 80 10.68 -12.30 -10.65
CA LYS A 80 9.88 -12.40 -9.43
C LYS A 80 9.17 -11.08 -9.13
N ALA A 81 8.10 -11.15 -8.35
CA ALA A 81 7.56 -9.98 -7.65
C ALA A 81 8.16 -9.88 -6.25
N GLU A 82 8.50 -8.66 -5.81
CA GLU A 82 9.03 -8.38 -4.49
C GLU A 82 8.21 -7.30 -3.80
N LEU A 83 7.77 -7.55 -2.56
CA LEU A 83 7.15 -6.52 -1.73
C LEU A 83 8.25 -5.56 -1.24
N ILE A 84 8.13 -4.28 -1.62
CA ILE A 84 9.09 -3.21 -1.28
C ILE A 84 8.66 -2.45 -0.04
N GLY A 85 7.35 -2.34 0.20
CA GLY A 85 6.82 -1.71 1.39
C GLY A 85 5.44 -2.20 1.73
N LEU A 86 5.14 -2.31 3.02
CA LEU A 86 3.84 -2.69 3.54
C LEU A 86 3.64 -2.06 4.92
N ILE A 87 2.54 -1.33 5.10
CA ILE A 87 2.15 -0.82 6.40
C ILE A 87 0.64 -0.85 6.57
N VAL A 88 0.20 -1.29 7.74
CA VAL A 88 -1.16 -1.09 8.23
C VAL A 88 -1.08 -0.19 9.46
N GLY A 89 -1.81 0.91 9.43
CA GLY A 89 -1.88 1.88 10.52
C GLY A 89 -2.31 1.21 11.81
N ALA A 90 -1.74 1.63 12.94
CA ALA A 90 -1.90 0.96 14.24
C ALA A 90 -3.36 0.67 14.62
N ALA A 91 -4.28 1.62 14.35
CA ALA A 91 -5.70 1.49 14.64
C ALA A 91 -6.44 0.45 13.77
N ALA A 92 -5.89 0.11 12.60
CA ALA A 92 -6.48 -0.83 11.64
C ALA A 92 -5.77 -2.19 11.63
N ARG A 93 -4.78 -2.45 12.49
CA ARG A 93 -4.10 -3.75 12.55
C ARG A 93 -5.04 -4.85 13.07
N ARG A 94 -4.73 -6.12 12.71
CA ARG A 94 -5.51 -7.32 13.10
C ARG A 94 -6.97 -7.30 12.62
N SER A 95 -7.25 -6.56 11.55
CA SER A 95 -8.58 -6.44 10.92
C SER A 95 -8.67 -7.12 9.55
N GLY A 96 -7.58 -7.75 9.08
CA GLY A 96 -7.50 -8.35 7.74
C GLY A 96 -6.99 -7.41 6.64
N VAL A 97 -6.87 -6.09 6.90
CA VAL A 97 -6.38 -5.10 5.91
C VAL A 97 -5.04 -5.49 5.27
N GLY A 98 -4.08 -5.96 6.07
CA GLY A 98 -2.77 -6.37 5.54
C GLY A 98 -2.85 -7.55 4.57
N GLY A 99 -3.75 -8.51 4.82
CA GLY A 99 -3.97 -9.63 3.92
C GLY A 99 -4.60 -9.18 2.60
N LEU A 100 -5.56 -8.25 2.64
CA LEU A 100 -6.17 -7.69 1.43
C LEU A 100 -5.17 -6.92 0.56
N LEU A 101 -4.24 -6.18 1.19
CA LEU A 101 -3.17 -5.48 0.49
C LEU A 101 -2.20 -6.47 -0.17
N VAL A 102 -1.77 -7.51 0.54
CA VAL A 102 -0.87 -8.53 0.00
C VAL A 102 -1.55 -9.30 -1.14
N GLN A 103 -2.82 -9.68 -0.99
CA GLN A 103 -3.57 -10.35 -2.05
C GLN A 103 -3.61 -9.50 -3.33
N ALA A 104 -3.83 -8.19 -3.22
CA ALA A 104 -3.83 -7.31 -4.38
C ALA A 104 -2.47 -7.23 -5.09
N ALA A 105 -1.36 -7.33 -4.34
CA ALA A 105 -0.02 -7.40 -4.91
C ALA A 105 0.25 -8.77 -5.56
N GLU A 106 -0.25 -9.87 -4.98
CA GLU A 106 -0.17 -11.21 -5.56
C GLU A 106 -0.97 -11.30 -6.87
N ASP A 107 -2.19 -10.76 -6.89
CA ASP A 107 -3.04 -10.72 -8.08
C ASP A 107 -2.36 -9.94 -9.21
N TRP A 108 -1.78 -8.76 -8.90
CA TRP A 108 -0.98 -7.99 -9.85
C TRP A 108 0.23 -8.75 -10.39
N ALA A 109 0.89 -9.55 -9.53
CA ALA A 109 2.06 -10.34 -9.93
C ALA A 109 1.68 -11.55 -10.80
N ALA A 110 0.48 -12.12 -10.61
CA ALA A 110 0.00 -13.27 -11.38
C ALA A 110 -0.39 -12.92 -12.83
N ASP A 111 -0.71 -11.64 -13.09
CA ASP A 111 -1.07 -11.13 -14.42
C ASP A 111 0.16 -10.81 -15.31
N ARG A 112 1.36 -11.19 -14.90
CA ARG A 112 2.64 -10.89 -15.57
C ARG A 112 3.36 -12.15 -16.08
#